data_AF-A0AAW6U3V7-F1
#
_entry.id   AF-A0AAW6U3V7-F1
#
_cell.length_a   1.000
_cell.length_b   1.000
_cell.length_c   1.000
_cell.angle_alpha   90.00
_cell.angle_beta   90.00
_cell.angle_gamma   90.00
#
_symmetry.space_group_name_H-M   'P 1'
#
loop_
_entity.id
_entity.type
_entity.pdbx_description
1 polymer ?
#
loop_
_entity_poly.entity_id
_entity_poly.type
_entity_poly.pdbx_seq_one_letter_code
_entity_poly.pdbx_strand_id
1 'polypeptide(L)'
;GVRVGRTVLMVKKRSEIVAPAPAYRLVFLDEGRITPDSYAIHYLVARWWDPPFVRHADGTNVAFADGHSDYWKYQGKETIEIGKQPNPPHNYTPATEDGIADVQKMQVATWGRLGY
;
A
#
# COMPACT_ATOMS: atom_id res chain seq x y z
N GLY A 1 9.86 7.31 -15.11
CA GLY A 1 10.82 6.63 -14.20
C GLY A 1 11.20 5.25 -14.72
N VAL A 2 11.67 4.36 -13.83
CA VAL A 2 11.89 2.93 -14.13
C VAL A 2 10.59 2.29 -14.59
N ARG A 3 10.64 1.44 -15.62
CA ARG A 3 9.47 0.80 -16.25
C ARG A 3 9.59 -0.71 -16.24
N VAL A 4 8.47 -1.39 -16.08
CA VAL A 4 8.32 -2.82 -16.40
C VAL A 4 7.11 -2.99 -17.29
N GLY A 5 7.36 -3.36 -18.55
CA GLY A 5 6.34 -3.30 -19.59
C GLY A 5 5.77 -1.89 -19.71
N ARG A 6 4.45 -1.76 -19.59
CA ARG A 6 3.74 -0.48 -19.66
C ARG A 6 3.68 0.26 -18.31
N THR A 7 3.99 -0.40 -17.20
CA THR A 7 3.89 0.17 -15.86
C THR A 7 5.13 0.99 -15.54
N VAL A 8 4.93 2.24 -15.12
CA VAL A 8 5.98 3.07 -14.53
C VAL A 8 5.98 2.83 -13.03
N LEU A 9 7.12 2.36 -12.50
CA LEU A 9 7.26 2.08 -11.07
C LEU A 9 7.44 3.38 -10.30
N MET A 10 8.51 4.13 -10.59
CA MET A 10 8.75 5.45 -10.02
C MET A 10 8.11 6.53 -10.89
N VAL A 11 6.87 6.87 -10.57
CA VAL A 11 6.08 7.90 -11.25
C VAL A 11 6.60 9.29 -10.89
N LYS A 12 6.87 10.12 -11.90
CA LYS A 12 7.27 11.52 -11.75
C LYS A 12 6.22 12.49 -12.30
N LYS A 13 5.40 12.05 -13.26
CA LYS A 13 4.33 12.86 -13.87
C LYS A 13 3.02 12.07 -13.86
N ARG A 14 1.88 12.76 -13.65
CA ARG A 14 0.55 12.13 -13.71
C ARG A 14 0.30 11.39 -15.03
N SER A 15 0.81 11.92 -16.15
CA SER A 15 0.70 11.28 -17.48
C SER A 15 1.49 9.98 -17.63
N GLU A 16 2.34 9.61 -16.66
CA GLU A 16 3.01 8.31 -16.62
C GLU A 16 2.13 7.20 -16.03
N ILE A 17 1.00 7.55 -15.40
CA ILE A 17 0.05 6.62 -14.77
C ILE A 17 -0.90 6.05 -15.84
N VAL A 18 -0.36 5.18 -16.69
CA VAL A 18 -1.08 4.62 -17.85
C VAL A 18 -1.42 3.13 -17.74
N ALA A 19 -0.71 2.40 -16.88
CA ALA A 19 -0.93 0.97 -16.65
C ALA A 19 -0.44 0.59 -15.24
N PRO A 20 -1.31 0.15 -14.32
CA PRO A 20 -2.77 0.08 -14.47
C PRO A 20 -3.39 1.48 -14.61
N ALA A 21 -4.68 1.54 -14.94
CA ALA A 21 -5.39 2.80 -15.12
C ALA A 21 -5.31 3.67 -13.85
N PRO A 22 -5.46 5.01 -13.94
CA PRO A 22 -5.39 5.91 -12.80
C PRO A 22 -6.26 5.53 -11.60
N ALA A 23 -7.41 4.87 -11.82
CA ALA A 23 -8.30 4.34 -10.79
C ALA A 23 -7.70 3.23 -9.91
N TYR A 24 -6.53 2.69 -10.26
CA TYR A 24 -5.86 1.64 -9.49
C TYR A 24 -4.54 2.10 -8.87
N ARG A 25 -4.21 3.39 -8.98
CA ARG A 25 -2.93 3.94 -8.51
C ARG A 25 -3.18 4.95 -7.40
N LEU A 26 -2.66 4.66 -6.21
CA LEU A 26 -2.80 5.55 -5.07
C LEU A 26 -1.98 6.82 -5.26
N VAL A 27 -2.56 7.93 -4.81
CA VAL A 27 -1.90 9.23 -4.65
C VAL A 27 -1.96 9.72 -3.20
N PHE A 28 -2.76 9.05 -2.37
CA PHE A 28 -2.89 9.34 -0.95
C PHE A 28 -3.28 8.07 -0.19
N LEU A 29 -2.83 7.97 1.04
CA LEU A 29 -3.28 7.02 2.05
C LEU A 29 -3.23 7.69 3.43
N ASP A 30 -4.18 7.34 4.30
CA ASP A 30 -4.17 7.79 5.71
C ASP A 30 -3.26 6.89 6.55
N GLU A 31 -2.00 7.31 6.69
CA GLU A 31 -1.00 6.63 7.52
C GLU A 31 -1.23 6.87 9.03
N GLY A 32 -1.94 7.95 9.39
CA GLY A 32 -2.19 8.33 10.76
C GLY A 32 -0.92 8.66 11.55
N ARG A 33 -0.55 7.78 12.49
CA ARG A 33 0.51 8.04 13.50
C ARG A 33 1.76 7.18 13.34
N ILE A 34 1.87 6.45 12.22
CA ILE A 34 2.87 5.39 12.06
C ILE A 34 4.25 5.99 11.76
N THR A 35 4.36 6.88 10.77
CA THR A 35 5.57 7.64 10.49
C THR A 35 5.27 9.15 10.38
N PRO A 36 6.25 10.04 10.61
CA PRO A 36 6.04 11.49 10.57
C PRO A 36 6.21 12.11 9.17
N ASP A 37 6.76 11.38 8.19
CA ASP A 37 7.30 11.96 6.96
C ASP A 37 6.64 11.37 5.70
N SER A 38 7.13 10.22 5.24
CA SER A 38 6.81 9.64 3.94
C SER A 38 6.51 8.16 4.06
N TYR A 39 5.57 7.69 3.25
CA TYR A 39 5.24 6.28 3.14
C TYR A 39 6.13 5.52 2.15
N ALA A 40 6.48 4.29 2.52
CA ALA A 40 7.17 3.30 1.71
C ALA A 40 6.59 1.89 1.90
N ILE A 41 6.67 1.09 0.83
CA ILE A 41 6.33 -0.33 0.82
C ILE A 41 7.30 -1.09 -0.08
N HIS A 42 7.72 -2.30 0.33
CA HIS A 42 8.61 -3.12 -0.49
C HIS A 42 7.97 -3.45 -1.85
N TYR A 43 8.79 -3.65 -2.88
CA TYR A 43 8.32 -4.04 -4.23
C TYR A 43 8.62 -5.51 -4.57
N LEU A 44 9.77 -6.02 -4.13
CA LEU A 44 10.30 -7.32 -4.56
C LEU A 44 9.93 -8.50 -3.62
N VAL A 45 9.28 -8.23 -2.49
CA VAL A 45 8.88 -9.24 -1.50
C VAL A 45 7.53 -8.86 -0.89
N ALA A 46 6.71 -9.84 -0.50
CA ALA A 46 5.44 -9.64 0.21
C ALA A 46 5.68 -9.16 1.66
N ARG A 47 6.12 -7.91 1.82
CA ARG A 47 6.58 -7.36 3.11
C ARG A 47 6.20 -5.90 3.23
N TRP A 48 5.71 -5.51 4.39
CA TRP A 48 5.51 -4.12 4.75
C TRP A 48 6.88 -3.46 4.94
N TRP A 49 7.11 -2.26 4.38
CA TRP A 49 8.27 -1.45 4.80
C TRP A 49 7.84 -0.65 6.02
N ASP A 50 6.91 0.29 5.80
CA ASP A 50 6.17 0.90 6.89
C ASP A 50 5.06 -0.04 7.35
N PRO A 51 4.81 -0.11 8.66
CA PRO A 51 3.79 -0.98 9.21
C PRO A 51 2.38 -0.72 8.65
N PRO A 52 1.48 -1.73 8.69
CA PRO A 52 0.08 -1.52 8.34
C PRO A 52 -0.55 -0.39 9.15
N PHE A 53 -1.24 0.53 8.48
CA PHE A 53 -1.88 1.69 9.09
C PHE A 53 -3.35 1.39 9.34
N VAL A 54 -3.66 0.94 10.56
CA VAL A 54 -4.96 0.39 10.93
C VAL A 54 -5.78 1.44 11.69
N ARG A 55 -6.71 2.09 10.97
CA ARG A 55 -7.63 3.13 11.48
C ARG A 55 -9.05 2.87 11.01
N HIS A 56 -10.01 3.68 11.46
CA HIS A 56 -11.39 3.66 10.93
C HIS A 56 -12.00 2.25 10.88
N ALA A 57 -12.19 1.61 12.04
CA ALA A 57 -12.66 0.23 12.14
C ALA A 57 -11.80 -0.77 11.36
N ASP A 58 -10.52 -0.91 11.70
CA ASP A 58 -9.56 -1.90 11.16
C ASP A 58 -9.28 -1.80 9.64
N GLY A 59 -9.29 -0.60 9.09
CA GLY A 59 -8.97 -0.36 7.70
C GLY A 59 -8.14 0.89 7.51
N THR A 60 -8.29 1.49 6.34
CA THR A 60 -7.66 2.75 5.96
C THR A 60 -8.46 3.43 4.86
N ASN A 61 -8.30 4.75 4.75
CA ASN A 61 -8.81 5.52 3.63
C ASN A 61 -7.69 5.81 2.64
N VAL A 62 -7.99 5.65 1.36
CA VAL A 62 -7.05 5.86 0.26
C VAL A 62 -7.69 6.71 -0.83
N ALA A 63 -6.88 7.41 -1.63
CA ALA A 63 -7.35 8.13 -2.81
C ALA A 63 -6.48 7.82 -4.03
N PHE A 64 -7.10 7.85 -5.20
CA PHE A 64 -6.52 7.36 -6.46
C PHE A 64 -6.28 8.46 -7.47
N ALA A 65 -5.47 8.17 -8.49
CA ALA A 65 -5.01 9.15 -9.46
C ALA A 65 -6.08 9.64 -10.44
N ASP A 66 -7.23 8.98 -10.51
CA ASP A 66 -8.44 9.46 -11.21
C ASP A 66 -9.30 10.41 -10.35
N GLY A 67 -9.06 10.48 -9.03
CA GLY A 67 -9.70 11.42 -8.10
C GLY A 67 -10.76 10.83 -7.18
N HIS A 68 -11.04 9.53 -7.24
CA HIS A 68 -11.93 8.89 -6.25
C HIS A 68 -11.17 8.52 -4.97
N SER A 69 -11.94 8.19 -3.94
CA SER A 69 -11.44 7.70 -2.65
C SER A 69 -12.21 6.48 -2.22
N ASP A 70 -11.52 5.54 -1.57
CA ASP A 70 -12.13 4.33 -1.02
C ASP A 70 -11.72 4.14 0.43
N TYR A 71 -12.58 3.41 1.15
CA TYR A 71 -12.23 2.76 2.40
C TYR A 71 -11.83 1.31 2.15
N TRP A 72 -10.67 0.90 2.65
CA TRP A 72 -10.16 -0.46 2.58
C TRP A 72 -10.07 -1.08 3.96
N LYS A 73 -10.94 -2.07 4.21
CA LYS A 73 -10.87 -2.94 5.38
C LYS A 73 -9.78 -3.99 5.20
N TYR A 74 -8.87 -4.11 6.16
CA TYR A 74 -7.89 -5.21 6.18
C TYR A 74 -8.58 -6.52 6.52
N GLN A 75 -8.16 -7.61 5.87
CA GLN A 75 -8.70 -8.94 6.10
C GLN A 75 -7.83 -9.75 7.07
N GLY A 76 -6.50 -9.57 6.98
CA GLY A 76 -5.55 -10.31 7.79
C GLY A 76 -5.62 -9.92 9.25
N LYS A 77 -5.95 -10.88 10.12
CA LYS A 77 -5.93 -10.67 11.57
C LYS A 77 -4.55 -10.20 12.05
N GLU A 78 -3.48 -10.78 11.52
CA GLU A 78 -2.11 -10.38 11.86
C GLU A 78 -1.80 -8.95 11.40
N THR A 79 -2.29 -8.53 10.22
CA THR A 79 -2.19 -7.15 9.71
C THR A 79 -2.79 -6.17 10.71
N ILE A 80 -4.01 -6.48 11.18
CA ILE A 80 -4.78 -5.67 12.12
C ILE A 80 -4.06 -5.60 13.48
N GLU A 81 -3.61 -6.74 14.00
CA GLU A 81 -2.94 -6.82 15.30
C GLU A 81 -1.63 -6.05 15.30
N ILE A 82 -0.80 -6.20 14.26
CA ILE A 82 0.45 -5.45 14.12
C ILE A 82 0.16 -3.96 14.01
N GLY A 83 -0.73 -3.53 13.10
CA GLY A 83 -0.97 -2.10 12.87
C GLY A 83 -1.61 -1.37 14.06
N LYS A 84 -2.22 -2.09 15.01
CA LYS A 84 -2.75 -1.51 16.25
C LYS A 84 -1.72 -1.34 17.36
N GLN A 85 -0.53 -1.94 17.25
CA GLN A 85 0.49 -1.84 18.30
C GLN A 85 0.90 -0.37 18.52
N PRO A 86 1.20 0.06 19.76
CA PRO A 86 1.66 1.42 20.03
C PRO A 86 2.89 1.81 19.21
N ASN A 87 3.84 0.89 19.01
CA ASN A 87 5.05 1.11 18.21
C ASN A 87 5.24 -0.08 17.26
N PRO A 88 4.49 -0.13 16.15
CA PRO A 88 4.52 -1.28 15.27
C PRO A 88 5.86 -1.38 14.54
N PRO A 89 6.43 -2.58 14.38
CA PRO A 89 7.74 -2.76 13.78
C PRO A 89 7.68 -2.53 12.26
N HIS A 90 8.64 -1.76 11.75
CA HIS A 90 8.91 -1.69 10.32
C HIS A 90 9.37 -3.07 9.81
N ASN A 91 9.29 -3.29 8.49
CA ASN A 91 9.73 -4.54 7.87
C ASN A 91 8.96 -5.78 8.35
N TYR A 92 7.66 -5.63 8.63
CA TYR A 92 6.80 -6.75 9.00
C TYR A 92 6.48 -7.65 7.79
N THR A 93 6.73 -8.94 7.94
CA THR A 93 6.39 -9.96 6.92
C THR A 93 5.15 -10.72 7.39
N PRO A 94 4.00 -10.58 6.72
CA PRO A 94 2.83 -11.41 7.02
C PRO A 94 3.10 -12.88 6.67
N ALA A 95 2.52 -13.79 7.43
CA ALA A 95 2.63 -15.24 7.21
C ALA A 95 1.31 -15.87 6.74
N THR A 96 0.18 -15.22 6.99
CA THR A 96 -1.16 -15.69 6.62
C THR A 96 -1.51 -15.28 5.19
N GLU A 97 -2.37 -16.06 4.53
CA GLU A 97 -2.84 -15.74 3.17
C GLU A 97 -3.52 -14.37 3.12
N ASP A 98 -4.38 -14.05 4.09
CA ASP A 98 -5.06 -12.76 4.18
C ASP A 98 -4.08 -11.59 4.43
N GLY A 99 -3.07 -11.79 5.30
CA GLY A 99 -2.05 -10.77 5.53
C GLY A 99 -1.15 -10.53 4.32
N ILE A 100 -0.84 -11.59 3.57
CA ILE A 100 -0.13 -11.51 2.28
C ILE A 100 -1.00 -10.78 1.26
N ALA A 101 -2.30 -11.05 1.21
CA ALA A 101 -3.23 -10.36 0.31
C ALA A 101 -3.34 -8.85 0.65
N ASP A 102 -3.38 -8.49 1.94
CA ASP A 102 -3.41 -7.09 2.39
C ASP A 102 -2.17 -6.31 1.90
N VAL A 103 -0.97 -6.86 2.10
CA VAL A 103 0.27 -6.20 1.66
C VAL A 103 0.35 -6.14 0.14
N GLN A 104 -0.04 -7.21 -0.56
CA GLN A 104 -0.05 -7.24 -2.03
C GLN A 104 -1.01 -6.23 -2.63
N LYS A 105 -2.21 -6.06 -2.04
CA LYS A 105 -3.16 -5.03 -2.47
C LYS A 105 -2.53 -3.65 -2.42
N MET A 106 -1.85 -3.33 -1.31
CA MET A 106 -1.17 -2.05 -1.14
C MET A 106 0.02 -1.89 -2.10
N GLN A 107 0.80 -2.97 -2.33
CA GLN A 107 1.91 -2.98 -3.28
C GLN A 107 1.43 -2.72 -4.70
N VAL A 108 0.38 -3.40 -5.16
CA VAL A 108 -0.19 -3.19 -6.49
C VAL A 108 -0.69 -1.77 -6.65
N ALA A 109 -1.34 -1.22 -5.64
CA ALA A 109 -1.87 0.14 -5.71
C ALA A 109 -0.78 1.22 -5.69
N THR A 110 0.33 0.96 -4.99
CA THR A 110 1.49 1.87 -4.90
C THR A 110 2.38 1.78 -6.15
N TRP A 111 2.77 0.58 -6.55
CA TRP A 111 3.74 0.31 -7.63
C TRP A 111 3.09 0.05 -8.98
N GLY A 112 1.79 -0.25 -9.02
CA GLY A 112 1.02 -0.65 -10.20
C GLY A 112 1.04 -2.15 -10.47
N ARG A 113 1.91 -2.92 -9.81
CA ARG A 113 2.05 -4.37 -9.96
C ARG A 113 2.93 -4.93 -8.83
N LEU A 114 2.94 -6.25 -8.68
CA LEU A 114 3.93 -6.95 -7.86
C LEU A 114 5.27 -7.07 -8.62
N GLY A 115 6.36 -7.07 -7.85
CA GLY A 115 7.72 -7.21 -8.37
C GLY A 115 8.26 -8.64 -8.39
N TYR A 116 7.45 -9.60 -7.96
CA TYR A 116 7.75 -11.03 -7.85
C TYR A 116 6.61 -11.85 -8.41
#